data_AF-A0A165R242-F1
#
_entry.id   AF-A0A165R242-F1
#
_cell.length_a   1.000
_cell.length_b   1.000
_cell.length_c   1.000
_cell.angle_alpha   90.00
_cell.angle_beta   90.00
_cell.angle_gamma   90.00
#
_symmetry.space_group_name_H-M   'P 1'
#
loop_
_entity.id
_entity.type
_entity.pdbx_description
1 polymer ?
#
loop_
_entity_poly.entity_id
_entity_poly.type
_entity_poly.pdbx_seq_one_letter_code
_entity_poly.pdbx_strand_id
1 'polypeptide(L)'
;MRAIERVKSHYKRAKNQIIEVPEWGEKGEAFKLFYDPMTPNQRKRVNDENEGLDPEAFVDVLVMKAQDENGEKLFNADDKHKLLTEADGAIIGRIAVQMLGPCDAREIEKN
;
A
#
# COMPACT_ATOMS: atom_id res chain seq x y z
N MET A 1 7.60 21.83 21.20
CA MET A 1 6.84 20.84 20.37
C MET A 1 6.91 19.47 21.03
N ARG A 2 5.77 18.87 21.39
CA ARG A 2 5.71 17.55 22.06
C ARG A 2 6.08 16.42 21.09
N ALA A 3 6.58 15.30 21.61
CA ALA A 3 6.93 14.13 20.80
C ALA A 3 5.76 13.64 19.91
N ILE A 4 4.52 13.66 20.44
CA ILE A 4 3.32 13.27 19.69
C ILE A 4 3.09 14.12 18.42
N GLU A 5 3.40 15.41 18.46
CA GLU A 5 3.27 16.29 17.30
C GLU A 5 4.35 15.98 16.25
N ARG A 6 5.53 15.53 16.68
CA ARG A 6 6.59 15.07 15.75
C ARG A 6 6.15 13.81 15.00
N VAL A 7 5.53 12.86 15.70
CA VAL A 7 4.99 11.61 15.11
C VAL A 7 3.87 11.92 14.10
N LYS A 8 2.91 12.76 14.47
CA LYS A 8 1.82 13.17 13.57
C LYS A 8 2.34 13.94 12.35
N SER A 9 3.32 14.82 12.55
CA SER A 9 3.95 15.58 11.48
C SER A 9 4.72 14.67 10.51
N HIS A 10 5.45 13.67 11.03
CA HIS A 10 6.09 12.63 10.22
C HIS A 10 5.07 11.89 9.36
N TYR A 11 3.99 11.37 9.96
CA TYR A 11 2.96 10.64 9.24
C TYR A 11 2.34 11.46 8.10
N LYS A 12 2.04 12.75 8.33
CA LYS A 12 1.50 13.65 7.29
C LYS A 12 2.46 13.83 6.11
N ARG A 13 3.77 13.94 6.36
CA ARG A 13 4.79 14.08 5.30
C ARG A 13 5.01 12.78 4.53
N ALA A 14 4.78 11.64 5.18
CA ALA A 14 4.97 10.33 4.58
C ALA A 14 3.76 9.88 3.74
N LYS A 15 2.69 10.66 3.62
CA LYS A 15 1.52 10.36 2.77
C LYS A 15 1.85 10.42 1.28
N ASN A 16 0.96 9.88 0.45
CA ASN A 16 1.08 9.89 -1.03
C ASN A 16 2.37 9.25 -1.55
N GLN A 17 2.77 8.13 -0.95
CA GLN A 17 3.87 7.32 -1.48
C GLN A 17 3.45 6.69 -2.82
N ILE A 18 4.43 6.45 -3.68
CA ILE A 18 4.22 5.87 -5.01
C ILE A 18 4.98 4.55 -5.09
N ILE A 19 4.33 3.52 -5.63
CA ILE A 19 4.95 2.25 -6.02
C ILE A 19 4.77 2.12 -7.52
N GLU A 20 5.89 2.01 -8.24
CA GLU A 20 5.88 1.69 -9.67
C GLU A 20 5.82 0.18 -9.83
N VAL A 21 4.87 -0.29 -10.63
CA VAL A 21 4.63 -1.70 -10.94
C VAL A 21 4.80 -1.89 -12.44
N PRO A 22 6.03 -2.14 -12.91
CA PRO A 22 6.32 -2.34 -14.34
C PRO A 22 5.47 -3.45 -14.97
N GLU A 23 5.15 -4.48 -14.18
CA GLU A 23 4.40 -5.65 -14.64
C GLU A 23 2.93 -5.36 -14.96
N TRP A 24 2.37 -4.29 -14.40
CA TRP A 24 0.99 -3.85 -14.67
C TRP A 24 0.95 -2.65 -15.63
N GLY A 25 2.12 -2.22 -16.10
CA GLY A 25 2.27 -1.11 -17.02
C GLY A 25 1.79 -1.42 -18.43
N GLU A 26 1.39 -0.39 -19.17
CA GLU A 26 1.05 -0.48 -20.58
C GLU A 26 2.00 0.38 -21.42
N LYS A 27 2.29 -0.07 -22.66
CA LYS A 27 3.05 0.71 -23.68
C LYS A 27 4.41 1.23 -23.20
N GLY A 28 5.05 0.56 -22.24
CA GLY A 28 6.38 0.92 -21.73
C GLY A 28 6.37 1.86 -20.53
N GLU A 29 5.21 2.22 -19.99
CA GLU A 29 5.08 3.00 -18.76
C GLU A 29 4.64 2.09 -17.61
N ALA A 30 5.33 2.16 -16.47
CA ALA A 30 4.96 1.41 -15.28
C ALA A 30 3.63 1.90 -14.70
N PHE A 31 2.80 0.97 -14.21
CA PHE A 31 1.59 1.35 -13.49
C PHE A 31 1.98 2.01 -12.16
N LYS A 32 1.44 3.19 -11.89
CA LYS A 32 1.73 3.94 -10.66
C LYS A 32 0.60 3.73 -9.67
N LEU A 33 0.94 3.15 -8.54
CA LEU A 33 0.05 2.96 -7.42
C LEU A 33 0.42 3.93 -6.30
N PHE A 34 -0.56 4.62 -5.76
CA PHE A 34 -0.38 5.53 -4.63
C PHE A 34 -0.85 4.89 -3.33
N TYR A 35 -0.23 5.24 -2.21
CA TYR A 35 -0.70 4.80 -0.90
C TYR A 35 -0.26 5.74 0.23
N ASP A 36 -1.02 5.69 1.32
CA ASP A 36 -0.63 6.30 2.59
C ASP A 36 0.01 5.26 3.49
N PRO A 37 0.99 5.61 4.34
CA PRO A 37 1.52 4.69 5.35
C PRO A 37 0.41 4.10 6.22
N MET A 38 0.59 2.85 6.66
CA MET A 38 -0.37 2.23 7.58
C MET A 38 -0.19 2.73 9.01
N THR A 39 -1.29 3.14 9.63
CA THR A 39 -1.32 3.40 11.07
C THR A 39 -1.22 2.09 11.86
N PRO A 40 -0.81 2.12 13.15
CA PRO A 40 -0.81 0.92 13.99
C PRO A 40 -2.17 0.22 14.06
N ASN A 41 -3.28 0.98 14.04
CA ASN A 41 -4.62 0.43 14.06
C ASN A 41 -4.97 -0.33 12.76
N GLN A 42 -4.52 0.19 11.60
CA GLN A 42 -4.72 -0.50 10.33
C GLN A 42 -3.88 -1.78 10.24
N ARG A 43 -2.63 -1.75 10.75
CA ARG A 43 -1.80 -2.95 10.84
C ARG A 43 -2.43 -4.01 11.73
N LYS A 44 -2.95 -3.60 12.89
CA LYS A 44 -3.68 -4.49 13.79
C LYS A 44 -4.88 -5.12 13.08
N ARG A 45 -5.68 -4.33 12.38
CA ARG A 45 -6.85 -4.83 11.65
C ARG A 45 -6.48 -5.94 10.65
N VAL A 46 -5.46 -5.74 9.81
CA VAL A 46 -5.00 -6.77 8.85
C VAL A 46 -4.56 -8.04 9.59
N ASN A 47 -3.81 -7.90 10.68
CA ASN A 47 -3.35 -9.05 11.48
C ASN A 47 -4.47 -9.75 12.28
N ASP A 48 -5.55 -9.05 12.60
CA ASP A 48 -6.71 -9.64 13.29
C ASP A 48 -7.61 -10.39 12.29
N GLU A 49 -7.68 -9.92 11.03
CA GLU A 49 -8.47 -10.50 9.94
C GLU A 49 -7.76 -11.70 9.26
N ASN A 50 -6.44 -11.85 9.44
CA ASN A 50 -5.61 -12.86 8.75
C ASN A 50 -4.67 -13.59 9.72
N GLU A 51 -4.22 -14.80 9.41
CA GLU A 51 -3.31 -15.58 10.27
C GLU A 51 -1.83 -15.20 10.03
N GLY A 52 -1.52 -13.90 10.21
CA GLY A 52 -0.17 -13.34 10.04
C GLY A 52 0.02 -12.62 8.71
N LEU A 53 1.23 -12.69 8.15
CA LEU A 53 1.58 -12.11 6.85
C LEU A 53 1.45 -13.16 5.75
N ASP A 54 0.23 -13.63 5.52
CA ASP A 54 -0.14 -14.60 4.51
C ASP A 54 -0.61 -13.90 3.21
N PRO A 55 -0.90 -14.65 2.13
CA PRO A 55 -1.38 -14.07 0.87
C PRO A 55 -2.69 -13.27 1.01
N GLU A 56 -3.59 -13.67 1.92
CA GLU A 56 -4.83 -12.95 2.19
C GLU A 56 -4.56 -11.58 2.83
N ALA A 57 -3.63 -11.52 3.78
CA ALA A 57 -3.15 -10.28 4.38
C ALA A 57 -2.54 -9.33 3.33
N PHE A 58 -1.81 -9.84 2.35
CA PHE A 58 -1.24 -9.02 1.28
C PHE A 58 -2.32 -8.41 0.38
N VAL A 59 -3.33 -9.20 0.02
CA VAL A 59 -4.48 -8.71 -0.75
C VAL A 59 -5.26 -7.68 0.07
N ASP A 60 -5.46 -7.90 1.37
CA ASP A 60 -6.14 -6.95 2.25
C ASP A 60 -5.40 -5.62 2.37
N VAL A 61 -4.07 -5.65 2.48
CA VAL A 61 -3.25 -4.42 2.47
C VAL A 61 -3.47 -3.67 1.16
N LEU A 62 -3.43 -4.38 0.02
CA LEU A 62 -3.61 -3.78 -1.30
C LEU A 62 -4.99 -3.13 -1.43
N VAL A 63 -6.07 -3.86 -1.15
CA VAL A 63 -7.45 -3.34 -1.21
C VAL A 63 -7.65 -2.17 -0.24
N MET A 64 -7.07 -2.26 0.96
CA MET A 64 -7.21 -1.21 1.96
C MET A 64 -6.45 0.07 1.61
N LYS A 65 -5.31 0.00 0.93
CA LYS A 65 -4.36 1.13 0.85
C LYS A 65 -4.08 1.63 -0.55
N ALA A 66 -4.16 0.78 -1.56
CA ALA A 66 -3.93 1.15 -2.95
C ALA A 66 -4.92 2.22 -3.41
N GLN A 67 -4.37 3.28 -3.99
CA GLN A 67 -5.08 4.44 -4.50
C GLN A 67 -4.49 4.89 -5.83
N ASP A 68 -5.28 5.62 -6.60
CA ASP A 68 -4.79 6.35 -7.76
C ASP A 68 -4.16 7.71 -7.35
N GLU A 69 -3.77 8.51 -8.34
CA GLU A 69 -3.20 9.84 -8.13
C GLU A 69 -4.15 10.83 -7.42
N ASN A 70 -5.47 10.58 -7.50
CA ASN A 70 -6.51 11.40 -6.89
C ASN A 70 -6.86 10.94 -5.46
N GLY A 71 -6.32 9.81 -5.01
CA GLY A 71 -6.64 9.19 -3.72
C GLY A 71 -7.88 8.28 -3.76
N GLU A 72 -8.39 7.95 -4.96
CA GLU A 72 -9.51 7.02 -5.12
C GLU A 72 -9.02 5.58 -5.00
N LYS A 73 -9.83 4.69 -4.41
CA LYS A 73 -9.46 3.29 -4.21
C LYS A 73 -9.36 2.57 -5.56
N LEU A 74 -8.22 1.92 -5.80
CA LEU A 74 -8.02 1.12 -7.01
C LEU A 74 -8.76 -0.22 -6.99
N PHE A 75 -8.98 -0.76 -5.79
CA PHE A 75 -9.63 -2.05 -5.59
C PHE A 75 -10.73 -1.94 -4.55
N ASN A 76 -11.74 -2.80 -4.68
CA ASN A 76 -12.83 -2.94 -3.73
C ASN A 76 -12.84 -4.35 -3.10
N ALA A 77 -13.83 -4.62 -2.26
CA ALA A 77 -13.93 -5.91 -1.57
C ALA A 77 -14.25 -7.08 -2.52
N ASP A 78 -14.99 -6.84 -3.62
CA ASP A 78 -15.34 -7.86 -4.61
C ASP A 78 -14.12 -8.29 -5.45
N ASP A 79 -13.09 -7.45 -5.55
CA ASP A 79 -11.84 -7.77 -6.25
C ASP A 79 -10.96 -8.76 -5.49
N LYS A 80 -11.18 -8.95 -4.17
CA LYS A 80 -10.35 -9.83 -3.33
C LYS A 80 -10.24 -11.24 -3.89
N HIS A 81 -11.36 -11.82 -4.32
CA HIS A 81 -11.36 -13.18 -4.85
C HIS A 81 -10.48 -13.28 -6.10
N LYS A 82 -10.64 -12.34 -7.04
CA LYS A 82 -9.83 -12.30 -8.27
C LYS A 82 -8.36 -12.06 -7.96
N LEU A 83 -8.03 -11.20 -7.02
CA LEU A 83 -6.64 -10.95 -6.59
C LEU A 83 -6.00 -12.20 -5.97
N LEU A 84 -6.78 -13.07 -5.34
CA LEU A 84 -6.30 -14.32 -4.75
C LEU A 84 -6.15 -15.47 -5.77
N THR A 85 -7.01 -15.51 -6.79
CA THR A 85 -7.09 -16.66 -7.71
C THR A 85 -6.55 -16.39 -9.11
N GLU A 86 -6.49 -15.13 -9.52
CA GLU A 86 -6.20 -14.72 -10.91
C GLU A 86 -5.03 -13.71 -11.02
N ALA A 87 -4.38 -13.34 -9.90
CA ALA A 87 -3.24 -12.44 -9.90
C ALA A 87 -1.92 -13.14 -9.53
N ASP A 88 -0.79 -12.57 -9.96
CA ASP A 88 0.53 -13.03 -9.57
C ASP A 88 0.82 -12.70 -8.09
N GLY A 89 0.75 -13.73 -7.24
CA GLY A 89 0.95 -13.60 -5.80
C GLY A 89 2.34 -13.06 -5.40
N ALA A 90 3.37 -13.26 -6.22
CA ALA A 90 4.71 -12.72 -5.92
C ALA A 90 4.74 -11.19 -6.10
N ILE A 91 4.05 -10.68 -7.13
CA ILE A 91 3.92 -9.23 -7.36
C ILE A 91 3.06 -8.59 -6.28
N ILE A 92 1.93 -9.21 -5.92
CA ILE A 92 1.06 -8.74 -4.82
C ILE A 92 1.84 -8.69 -3.51
N GLY A 93 2.56 -9.77 -3.16
CA GLY A 93 3.38 -9.82 -1.95
C GLY A 93 4.46 -8.75 -1.92
N ARG A 94 5.17 -8.51 -3.04
CA ARG A 94 6.17 -7.44 -3.16
C ARG A 94 5.56 -6.08 -2.85
N ILE A 95 4.42 -5.75 -3.47
CA ILE A 95 3.74 -4.46 -3.31
C ILE A 95 3.26 -4.31 -1.86
N ALA A 96 2.60 -5.31 -1.31
CA ALA A 96 2.08 -5.28 0.06
C ALA A 96 3.20 -5.13 1.10
N VAL A 97 4.32 -5.84 0.94
CA VAL A 97 5.50 -5.71 1.83
C VAL A 97 6.08 -4.30 1.76
N GLN A 98 6.16 -3.68 0.57
CA GLN A 98 6.58 -2.28 0.46
C GLN A 98 5.62 -1.34 1.20
N MET A 99 4.30 -1.53 1.08
CA MET A 99 3.31 -0.72 1.81
C MET A 99 3.38 -0.89 3.35
N LEU A 100 3.75 -2.09 3.80
CA LEU A 100 3.96 -2.42 5.22
C LEU A 100 5.30 -1.90 5.74
N GLY A 101 6.22 -1.52 4.85
CA GLY A 101 7.52 -0.97 5.19
C GLY A 101 7.45 0.43 5.84
N PRO A 102 8.59 0.94 6.33
CA PRO A 102 8.70 2.33 6.73
C PRO A 102 8.64 3.24 5.49
N CYS A 103 7.78 4.26 5.52
CA CYS A 103 7.74 5.28 4.48
C CYS A 103 8.65 6.45 4.89
N ASP A 104 9.76 6.63 4.20
CA ASP A 104 10.60 7.82 4.36
C ASP A 104 10.04 8.94 3.46
N ALA A 105 9.66 10.06 4.06
CA ALA A 105 9.13 11.23 3.35
C ALA A 105 10.11 11.86 2.35
N ARG A 106 11.37 11.39 2.28
CA ARG A 106 12.45 11.95 1.46
C ARG A 106 12.52 11.36 0.04
N GLU A 107 11.79 10.28 -0.26
CA GLU A 107 11.85 9.66 -1.59
C GLU A 107 10.83 10.25 -2.59
N ILE A 108 9.85 11.04 -2.13
CA ILE A 108 8.80 11.63 -2.99
C ILE A 108 9.32 12.80 -3.85
N GLU A 109 10.51 13.36 -3.56
CA GLU A 109 11.07 14.53 -4.28
C GLU A 109 11.96 14.17 -5.49
N LYS A 110 11.84 12.97 -6.07
CA LYS A 110 12.52 12.60 -7.33
C LYS A 110 11.53 12.40 -8.47
N ASN A 111 10.87 13.47 -8.90
CA ASN A 111 10.39 13.63 -10.28
C ASN A 111 10.09 15.11 -10.57
#